data_AF-A0A969HHK5-F1
#
_entry.id   AF-A0A969HHK5-F1
#
_cell.length_a   1.000
_cell.length_b   1.000
_cell.length_c   1.000
_cell.angle_alpha   90.00
_cell.angle_beta   90.00
_cell.angle_gamma   90.00
#
_symmetry.space_group_name_H-M   'P 1'
#
loop_
_entity.id
_entity.type
_entity.pdbx_description
1 polymer ?
#
loop_
_entity_poly.entity_id
_entity_poly.type
_entity_poly.pdbx_seq_one_letter_code
_entity_poly.pdbx_strand_id
1 'polypeptide(L)'
;MVADIAFRCAVLNPHFREEAARLTTGIVLVDELDLHLHPSWQKKVVSHLKSTFPKIQFIVTTHSPLILSTVQDRIITIEKGKAYYPSIIYGRTANDVLKTVMETAERLESVQEKLDAYFELIELGEGHSQEALHLREELNQSIGNDDPDLVRADVMLNFYDI
;
A
#
# COMPACT_ATOMS: atom_id res chain seq x y z
N MET A 1 8.78 -18.55 9.42
CA MET A 1 9.88 -17.58 9.28
C MET A 1 10.49 -17.18 10.63
N VAL A 2 9.82 -16.42 11.50
CA VAL A 2 10.45 -15.86 12.73
C VAL A 2 11.02 -16.94 13.66
N ALA A 3 10.28 -18.03 13.89
CA ALA A 3 10.76 -19.14 14.71
C ALA A 3 12.01 -19.83 14.11
N ASP A 4 12.11 -19.91 12.79
CA ASP A 4 13.29 -20.48 12.11
C ASP A 4 14.51 -19.58 12.29
N ILE A 5 14.35 -18.25 12.13
CA ILE A 5 15.42 -17.28 12.36
C ILE A 5 15.90 -17.37 13.82
N ALA A 6 14.98 -17.39 14.79
CA ALA A 6 15.31 -17.50 16.20
C ALA A 6 16.02 -18.82 16.53
N PHE A 7 15.55 -19.93 15.95
CA PHE A 7 16.18 -21.24 16.11
C PHE A 7 17.61 -21.24 15.55
N ARG A 8 17.82 -20.71 14.34
CA ARG A 8 19.16 -20.57 13.76
C ARG A 8 20.07 -19.69 14.62
N CYS A 9 19.57 -18.58 15.16
CA CYS A 9 20.33 -17.74 16.08
C CYS A 9 20.81 -18.53 17.29
N ALA A 10 19.93 -19.33 17.91
CA ALA A 10 20.26 -20.14 19.08
C ALA A 10 21.25 -21.28 18.78
N VAL A 11 21.07 -21.98 17.66
CA VAL A 11 21.94 -23.09 17.25
C VAL A 11 23.33 -22.60 16.84
N LEU A 12 23.41 -21.49 16.10
CA LEU A 12 24.70 -20.94 15.63
C LEU A 12 25.45 -20.20 16.73
N ASN A 13 24.75 -19.65 17.73
CA ASN A 13 25.35 -18.91 18.82
C ASN A 13 24.94 -19.45 20.21
N PRO A 14 25.33 -20.70 20.57
CA PRO A 14 24.95 -21.30 21.85
C PRO A 14 25.40 -20.50 23.07
N HIS A 15 26.49 -19.72 22.92
CA HIS A 15 27.06 -18.88 23.96
C HIS A 15 26.15 -17.70 24.37
N PHE A 16 25.22 -17.28 23.49
CA PHE A 16 24.26 -16.23 23.80
C PHE A 16 23.01 -16.74 24.54
N ARG A 17 22.79 -18.06 24.60
CA ARG A 17 21.64 -18.69 25.31
C ARG A 17 20.31 -18.01 24.92
N GLU A 18 19.54 -17.54 25.91
CA GLU A 18 18.25 -16.88 25.72
C GLU A 18 18.35 -15.54 24.97
N GLU A 19 19.53 -14.91 24.98
CA GLU A 19 19.77 -13.64 24.30
C GLU A 19 20.17 -13.81 22.83
N ALA A 20 20.23 -15.05 22.31
CA ALA A 20 20.69 -15.34 20.96
C ALA A 20 19.97 -14.51 19.89
N ALA A 21 18.65 -14.35 19.97
CA ALA A 21 17.90 -13.52 19.02
C ALA A 21 18.32 -12.03 19.03
N ARG A 22 18.71 -11.50 20.20
CA ARG A 22 19.07 -10.08 20.35
C ARG A 22 20.52 -9.79 19.98
N LEU A 23 21.42 -10.72 20.26
CA LEU A 23 22.87 -10.51 20.14
C LEU A 23 23.45 -11.04 18.82
N THR A 24 22.77 -11.97 18.14
CA THR A 24 23.25 -12.51 16.87
C THR A 24 23.34 -11.42 15.81
N THR A 25 24.55 -11.24 15.26
CA THR A 25 24.80 -10.38 14.11
C THR A 25 24.71 -11.19 12.83
N GLY A 26 24.17 -10.60 11.76
CA GLY A 26 24.14 -11.26 10.45
C GLY A 26 23.29 -10.52 9.45
N ILE A 27 23.21 -11.10 8.24
CA ILE A 27 22.32 -10.63 7.17
C ILE A 27 21.28 -11.73 6.93
N VAL A 28 20.02 -11.34 6.89
CA VAL A 28 18.90 -12.22 6.53
C VAL A 28 18.25 -11.67 5.27
N LEU A 29 18.20 -12.52 4.24
CA LEU A 29 17.46 -12.26 3.01
C LEU A 29 16.08 -12.88 3.15
N VAL A 30 15.02 -12.10 2.93
CA VAL A 30 13.64 -12.60 2.91
C VAL A 30 13.03 -12.25 1.57
N ASP A 31 12.64 -13.27 0.83
CA ASP A 31 11.82 -13.08 -0.36
C ASP A 31 10.34 -13.02 0.07
N GLU A 32 9.58 -12.11 -0.52
CA GLU A 32 8.15 -11.91 -0.29
C GLU A 32 7.77 -11.86 1.20
N LEU A 33 8.27 -10.84 1.91
CA LEU A 33 8.03 -10.69 3.35
C LEU A 33 6.53 -10.69 3.74
N ASP A 34 5.67 -10.29 2.81
CA ASP A 34 4.21 -10.24 2.97
C ASP A 34 3.49 -11.58 2.78
N LEU A 35 4.16 -12.62 2.31
CA LEU A 35 3.53 -13.90 1.96
C LEU A 35 2.80 -14.52 3.17
N HIS A 36 1.52 -14.85 2.99
CA HIS A 36 0.60 -15.38 4.01
C HIS A 36 0.37 -14.50 5.25
N LEU A 37 0.82 -13.24 5.25
CA LEU A 37 0.55 -12.32 6.36
C LEU A 37 -0.78 -11.59 6.16
N HIS A 38 -1.59 -11.57 7.22
CA HIS A 38 -2.76 -10.72 7.27
C HIS A 38 -2.35 -9.23 7.14
N PRO A 39 -3.14 -8.36 6.46
CA PRO A 39 -2.82 -6.94 6.27
C PRO A 39 -2.42 -6.17 7.54
N SER A 40 -3.07 -6.48 8.66
CA SER A 40 -2.75 -5.86 9.96
C SER A 40 -1.34 -6.21 10.47
N TRP A 41 -0.82 -7.38 10.10
CA TRP A 41 0.53 -7.81 10.43
C TRP A 41 1.56 -7.27 9.45
N GLN A 42 1.22 -7.14 8.17
CA GLN A 42 2.08 -6.50 7.17
C GLN A 42 2.50 -5.08 7.62
N LYS A 43 1.58 -4.31 8.22
CA LYS A 43 1.90 -2.97 8.77
C LYS A 43 2.86 -2.97 9.95
N LYS A 44 3.11 -4.11 10.60
CA LYS A 44 3.91 -4.22 11.83
C LYS A 44 5.13 -5.12 11.68
N VAL A 45 5.21 -5.92 10.62
CA VAL A 45 6.22 -6.97 10.50
C VAL A 45 7.65 -6.41 10.50
N VAL A 46 7.89 -5.29 9.80
CA VAL A 46 9.22 -4.69 9.72
C VAL A 46 9.68 -4.16 11.09
N SER A 47 8.81 -3.46 11.80
CA SER A 47 9.14 -2.94 13.13
C SER A 47 9.36 -4.07 14.14
N HIS A 48 8.55 -5.13 14.09
CA HIS A 48 8.72 -6.31 14.93
C HIS A 48 10.01 -7.07 14.62
N LEU A 49 10.40 -7.22 13.35
CA LEU A 49 11.66 -7.87 12.98
C LEU A 49 12.86 -7.09 13.52
N LYS A 50 12.86 -5.77 13.34
CA LYS A 50 13.91 -4.89 13.87
C LYS A 50 14.01 -4.92 15.39
N SER A 51 12.88 -4.92 16.10
CA SER A 51 12.89 -4.95 17.57
C SER A 51 13.31 -6.31 18.12
N THR A 52 12.95 -7.39 17.44
CA THR A 52 13.26 -8.77 17.87
C THR A 52 14.72 -9.13 17.59
N PHE A 53 15.25 -8.72 16.43
CA PHE A 53 16.60 -9.03 15.97
C PHE A 53 17.40 -7.74 15.68
N PRO A 54 17.70 -6.91 16.70
CA PRO A 54 18.28 -5.58 16.53
C PRO A 54 19.70 -5.57 15.94
N LYS A 55 20.39 -6.71 15.94
CA LYS A 55 21.75 -6.87 15.40
C LYS A 55 21.78 -7.53 14.02
N ILE A 56 20.62 -7.91 13.47
CA ILE A 56 20.50 -8.49 12.15
C ILE A 56 20.10 -7.42 11.14
N GLN A 57 20.79 -7.36 10.01
CA GLN A 57 20.37 -6.59 8.84
C GLN A 57 19.41 -7.43 8.00
N PHE A 58 18.22 -6.90 7.76
CA PHE A 58 17.24 -7.52 6.87
C PHE A 58 17.31 -6.87 5.49
N ILE A 59 17.40 -7.70 4.45
CA ILE A 59 17.17 -7.30 3.06
C ILE A 59 15.96 -8.09 2.61
N VAL A 60 14.88 -7.38 2.29
CA VAL A 60 13.58 -8.00 2.04
C VAL A 60 13.03 -7.54 0.70
N THR A 61 12.34 -8.43 0.02
CA THR A 61 11.49 -8.09 -1.13
C THR A 61 10.03 -8.12 -0.68
N THR A 62 9.19 -7.32 -1.33
CA THR A 62 7.75 -7.30 -1.06
C THR A 62 7.00 -6.72 -2.24
N HIS A 63 5.82 -7.29 -2.51
CA HIS A 63 4.84 -6.69 -3.41
C HIS A 63 3.71 -5.98 -2.65
N SER A 64 3.80 -5.89 -1.31
CA SER A 64 2.76 -5.28 -0.49
C SER A 64 2.97 -3.77 -0.33
N PRO A 65 2.04 -2.93 -0.81
CA PRO A 65 2.07 -1.49 -0.56
C PRO A 65 1.92 -1.16 0.94
N LEU A 66 1.31 -2.06 1.72
CA LEU A 66 1.15 -1.91 3.16
C LEU A 66 2.47 -2.06 3.91
N ILE A 67 3.40 -2.89 3.43
CA ILE A 67 4.74 -2.96 4.00
C ILE A 67 5.52 -1.71 3.59
N LEU A 68 5.51 -1.36 2.30
CA LEU A 68 6.26 -0.23 1.75
C LEU A 68 5.95 1.10 2.47
N SER A 69 4.68 1.36 2.78
CA SER A 69 4.26 2.57 3.50
C SER A 69 4.74 2.67 4.96
N THR A 70 5.33 1.61 5.53
CA THR A 70 5.81 1.59 6.93
C THR A 70 7.32 1.70 7.07
N VAL A 71 8.06 1.65 5.96
CA VAL A 71 9.53 1.64 5.96
C VAL A 71 10.07 3.07 5.84
N GLN A 72 10.86 3.51 6.83
CA GLN A 72 11.62 4.77 6.78
C GLN A 72 13.05 4.62 6.25
N ASP A 73 13.50 3.37 6.06
CA ASP A 73 14.88 3.10 5.66
C ASP A 73 15.06 3.23 4.14
N ARG A 74 16.08 2.55 3.62
CA ARG A 74 16.36 2.47 2.19
C ARG A 74 15.39 1.51 1.52
N ILE A 75 14.55 2.07 0.64
CA ILE A 75 13.70 1.33 -0.28
C ILE A 75 14.35 1.42 -1.66
N ILE A 76 14.44 0.28 -2.35
CA ILE A 76 14.96 0.20 -3.71
C ILE A 76 13.89 -0.47 -4.55
N THR A 77 13.39 0.25 -5.55
CA THR A 77 12.48 -0.32 -6.54
C THR A 77 13.30 -0.80 -7.73
N ILE A 78 12.98 -2.01 -8.21
CA ILE A 78 13.63 -2.61 -9.37
C ILE A 78 12.58 -2.73 -10.47
N GLU A 79 12.82 -2.09 -11.60
CA GLU A 79 11.92 -2.10 -12.74
C GLU A 79 12.73 -2.18 -14.03
N LYS A 80 12.34 -3.08 -14.96
CA LYS A 80 12.99 -3.25 -16.27
C LYS A 80 14.53 -3.37 -16.18
N GLY A 81 15.03 -4.03 -15.13
CA GLY A 81 16.47 -4.23 -14.87
C GLY A 81 17.22 -2.99 -14.34
N LYS A 82 16.52 -1.91 -13.99
CA LYS A 82 17.09 -0.71 -13.38
C LYS A 82 16.62 -0.58 -11.93
N ALA A 83 17.52 -0.12 -11.07
CA ALA A 83 17.22 0.18 -9.67
C ALA A 83 17.07 1.69 -9.49
N TYR A 84 16.00 2.11 -8.81
CA TYR A 84 15.78 3.50 -8.44
C TYR A 84 15.29 3.62 -7.00
N TYR A 85 15.46 4.82 -6.45
CA TYR A 85 14.95 5.19 -5.13
C TYR A 85 13.61 5.88 -5.31
N PRO A 86 12.50 5.31 -4.78
CA PRO A 86 11.21 5.99 -4.84
C PRO A 86 11.22 7.24 -3.96
N SER A 87 10.27 8.14 -4.26
CA SER A 87 9.96 9.29 -3.40
C SER A 87 9.58 8.85 -1.98
N ILE A 88 9.57 9.78 -1.01
CA ILE A 88 9.19 9.48 0.38
C ILE A 88 7.78 8.88 0.42
N ILE A 89 7.69 7.59 0.76
CA ILE A 89 6.43 6.83 0.88
C ILE A 89 6.04 6.46 2.30
N TYR A 90 6.91 6.72 3.28
CA TYR A 90 6.59 6.47 4.68
C TYR A 90 5.34 7.25 5.12
N GLY A 91 4.38 6.54 5.70
CA GLY A 91 3.13 7.12 6.19
C GLY A 91 2.08 7.40 5.11
N ARG A 92 2.38 7.16 3.82
CA ARG A 92 1.40 7.27 2.74
C ARG A 92 0.36 6.15 2.80
N THR A 93 -0.78 6.36 2.15
CA THR A 93 -1.80 5.32 2.05
C THR A 93 -1.33 4.18 1.12
N ALA A 94 -1.97 3.02 1.22
CA ALA A 94 -1.68 1.91 0.31
C ALA A 94 -1.97 2.27 -1.16
N ASN A 95 -3.05 3.02 -1.38
CA ASN A 95 -3.47 3.52 -2.69
C ASN A 95 -2.43 4.47 -3.28
N ASP A 96 -1.95 5.44 -2.49
CA ASP A 96 -0.88 6.34 -2.94
C ASP A 96 0.37 5.57 -3.38
N VAL A 97 0.76 4.53 -2.61
CA VAL A 97 1.93 3.71 -2.95
C VAL A 97 1.68 2.89 -4.21
N LEU A 98 0.49 2.31 -4.37
CA LEU A 98 0.09 1.59 -5.58
C LEU A 98 0.21 2.48 -6.81
N LYS A 99 -0.32 3.70 -6.74
CA LYS A 99 -0.29 4.66 -7.84
C LYS A 99 1.10 5.21 -8.14
N THR A 100 1.85 5.59 -7.11
CA THR A 100 3.12 6.33 -7.28
C THR A 100 4.36 5.46 -7.44
N VAL A 101 4.37 4.25 -6.83
CA VAL A 101 5.55 3.36 -6.85
C VAL A 101 5.29 2.12 -7.70
N MET A 102 4.07 1.59 -7.68
CA MET A 102 3.73 0.36 -8.40
C MET A 102 3.08 0.64 -9.76
N GLU A 103 2.81 1.90 -10.10
CA GLU A 103 2.15 2.32 -11.35
C GLU A 103 0.83 1.58 -11.63
N THR A 104 0.14 1.19 -10.55
CA THR A 104 -1.10 0.41 -10.62
C THR A 104 -2.30 1.31 -10.39
N ALA A 105 -3.33 1.15 -11.22
CA ALA A 105 -4.61 1.82 -11.03
C ALA A 105 -5.24 1.43 -9.68
N GLU A 106 -5.75 2.41 -8.95
CA GLU A 106 -6.39 2.19 -7.64
C GLU A 106 -7.79 1.57 -7.78
N ARG A 107 -8.42 1.78 -8.92
CA ARG A 107 -9.78 1.34 -9.25
C ARG A 107 -9.79 0.63 -10.59
N LEU A 108 -10.87 -0.11 -10.84
CA LEU A 108 -11.12 -0.70 -12.15
C LEU A 108 -11.24 0.41 -13.20
N GLU A 109 -10.58 0.25 -14.34
CA GLU A 109 -10.49 1.27 -15.40
C GLU A 109 -11.87 1.74 -15.85
N SER A 110 -12.82 0.82 -16.07
CA SER A 110 -14.19 1.15 -16.48
C SER A 110 -14.99 1.96 -15.45
N VAL A 111 -14.63 1.89 -14.17
CA VAL A 111 -15.25 2.71 -13.11
C VAL A 111 -14.58 4.07 -13.07
N GLN A 112 -13.25 4.11 -13.21
CA GLN A 112 -12.49 5.36 -13.22
C GLN A 112 -12.91 6.25 -14.39
N GLU A 113 -13.01 5.70 -15.61
CA GLU A 113 -13.42 6.45 -16.81
C GLU A 113 -14.82 7.06 -16.64
N LYS A 114 -15.77 6.31 -16.05
CA LYS A 114 -17.13 6.81 -15.78
C LYS A 114 -17.14 7.91 -14.73
N LEU A 115 -16.32 7.78 -13.69
CA LEU A 115 -16.17 8.82 -12.67
C LEU A 115 -15.56 10.09 -13.26
N ASP A 116 -14.51 9.96 -14.06
CA ASP A 116 -13.84 11.09 -14.71
C ASP A 116 -14.82 11.82 -15.64
N ALA A 117 -15.55 11.08 -16.50
CA ALA A 117 -16.59 11.65 -17.36
C ALA A 117 -17.71 12.34 -16.55
N TYR A 118 -18.12 11.74 -15.41
CA TYR A 118 -19.13 12.34 -14.54
C TYR A 118 -18.63 13.64 -13.88
N PHE A 119 -17.39 13.66 -13.38
CA PHE A 119 -16.79 14.87 -12.82
C PHE A 119 -16.62 15.98 -13.86
N GLU A 120 -16.21 15.64 -15.09
CA GLU A 120 -16.13 16.61 -16.19
C GLU A 120 -17.48 17.27 -16.49
N LEU A 121 -18.57 16.49 -16.53
CA LEU A 121 -19.93 17.04 -16.71
C LEU A 121 -20.33 17.99 -15.57
N ILE A 122 -19.94 17.69 -14.34
CA ILE A 122 -20.18 18.57 -13.18
C ILE A 122 -19.39 19.88 -13.33
N GLU A 123 -18.12 19.81 -13.69
CA GLU A 123 -17.25 20.98 -13.88
C GLU A 123 -17.71 21.89 -15.04
N LEU A 124 -18.32 21.30 -16.08
CA LEU A 124 -18.94 22.02 -17.19
C LEU A 124 -20.30 22.65 -16.84
N GLY A 125 -20.83 22.40 -15.64
CA GLY A 125 -22.16 22.86 -15.22
C GLY A 125 -23.31 22.02 -15.79
N GLU A 126 -23.01 20.89 -16.43
CA GLU A 126 -23.96 19.93 -17.00
C GLU A 126 -24.27 18.76 -16.04
N GLY A 127 -24.03 18.96 -14.75
CA GLY A 127 -24.23 17.94 -13.71
C GLY A 127 -25.68 17.43 -13.56
N HIS A 128 -26.66 18.17 -14.07
CA HIS A 128 -28.08 17.79 -14.13
C HIS A 128 -28.52 17.28 -15.51
N SER A 129 -27.60 17.11 -16.44
CA SER A 129 -27.90 16.57 -17.76
C SER A 129 -28.42 15.14 -17.66
N GLN A 130 -29.17 14.71 -18.68
CA GLN A 130 -29.65 13.33 -18.75
C GLN A 130 -28.50 12.32 -18.80
N GLU A 131 -27.36 12.72 -19.38
CA GLU A 131 -26.13 11.92 -19.42
C GLU A 131 -25.48 11.81 -18.04
N ALA A 132 -25.36 12.92 -17.30
CA ALA A 132 -24.83 12.93 -15.94
C ALA A 132 -25.68 12.07 -14.97
N LEU A 133 -27.01 12.17 -15.06
CA LEU A 133 -27.93 11.35 -14.27
C LEU A 133 -27.81 9.86 -14.61
N HIS A 134 -27.65 9.53 -15.90
CA HIS A 134 -27.45 8.14 -16.34
C HIS A 134 -26.13 7.57 -15.82
N LEU A 135 -25.02 8.32 -15.95
CA LEU A 135 -23.72 7.92 -15.38
C LEU A 135 -23.80 7.77 -13.86
N ARG A 136 -24.49 8.67 -13.17
CA ARG A 136 -24.69 8.60 -11.72
C ARG A 136 -25.44 7.34 -11.30
N GLU A 137 -26.46 6.94 -12.06
CA GLU A 137 -27.23 5.73 -11.78
C GLU A 137 -26.43 4.46 -12.06
N GLU A 138 -25.67 4.41 -13.15
CA GLU A 138 -24.74 3.30 -13.42
C GLU A 138 -23.64 3.16 -12.37
N LEU A 139 -23.05 4.29 -11.94
CA LEU A 139 -22.05 4.31 -10.88
C LEU A 139 -22.67 3.86 -9.55
N ASN A 140 -23.87 4.34 -9.22
CA ASN A 140 -24.58 3.90 -8.02
C ASN A 140 -24.85 2.38 -8.01
N GLN A 141 -25.23 1.80 -9.15
CA GLN A 141 -25.44 0.35 -9.27
C GLN A 141 -24.15 -0.46 -9.15
N SER A 142 -23.01 0.10 -9.57
CA SER A 142 -21.74 -0.62 -9.62
C SER A 142 -20.91 -0.50 -8.34
N ILE A 143 -20.79 0.70 -7.76
CA ILE A 143 -19.94 0.96 -6.59
C ILE A 143 -20.70 1.36 -5.33
N GLY A 144 -22.02 1.56 -5.41
CA GLY A 144 -22.88 1.93 -4.28
C GLY A 144 -22.86 3.45 -3.99
N ASN A 145 -23.92 3.93 -3.35
CA ASN A 145 -24.12 5.37 -3.11
C ASN A 145 -23.20 5.97 -2.05
N ASP A 146 -22.58 5.13 -1.22
CA ASP A 146 -21.69 5.49 -0.13
C ASP A 146 -20.22 5.62 -0.57
N ASP A 147 -19.92 5.43 -1.87
CA ASP A 147 -18.58 5.67 -2.40
C ASP A 147 -18.15 7.13 -2.15
N PRO A 148 -16.95 7.36 -1.58
CA PRO A 148 -16.47 8.71 -1.27
C PRO A 148 -16.45 9.67 -2.45
N ASP A 149 -16.20 9.19 -3.67
CA ASP A 149 -16.12 10.06 -4.85
C ASP A 149 -17.52 10.46 -5.33
N LEU A 150 -18.52 9.59 -5.18
CA LEU A 150 -19.92 9.93 -5.47
C LEU A 150 -20.47 10.94 -4.46
N VAL A 151 -20.18 10.76 -3.17
CA VAL A 151 -20.56 11.75 -2.15
C VAL A 151 -19.88 13.10 -2.42
N ARG A 152 -18.61 13.08 -2.86
CA ARG A 152 -17.89 14.30 -3.26
C ARG A 152 -18.53 14.97 -4.46
N ALA A 153 -18.94 14.20 -5.47
CA ALA A 153 -19.65 14.71 -6.64
C ALA A 153 -20.98 15.38 -6.26
N ASP A 154 -21.76 14.77 -5.37
CA ASP A 154 -23.01 15.36 -4.86
C ASP A 154 -22.76 16.69 -4.13
N VAL A 155 -21.67 16.78 -3.35
CA VAL A 155 -21.26 18.04 -2.72
C VAL A 155 -20.87 19.08 -3.77
N MET A 156 -20.13 18.71 -4.82
CA MET A 156 -19.75 19.62 -5.90
C MET A 156 -20.95 20.17 -6.65
N LEU A 157 -21.93 19.33 -6.99
CA LEU A 157 -23.18 19.76 -7.62
C LEU A 157 -23.86 20.89 -6.83
N ASN A 158 -24.01 20.69 -5.51
CA ASN A 158 -24.60 21.69 -4.63
C ASN A 158 -23.81 23.01 -4.57
N PHE A 159 -22.50 23.00 -4.85
CA PHE A 159 -21.69 24.22 -4.92
C PHE A 159 -21.84 24.97 -6.25
N TYR A 160 -22.08 24.26 -7.35
CA TYR A 160 -22.24 24.85 -8.69
C TYR A 160 -23.68 25.30 -9.00
N ASP A 161 -24.66 24.88 -8.20
CA ASP A 161 -26.07 25.29 -8.33
C ASP A 161 -26.41 26.64 -7.67
N ILE A 162 -25.41 27.38 -7.14
CA ILE A 162 -25.55 28.71 -6.50
C ILE A 162 -25.04 29.80 -7.44
#